data_AF-A0A3P9CAK4-F1
#
_entry.id   AF-A0A3P9CAK4-F1
#
_cell.length_a   1.000
_cell.length_b   1.000
_cell.length_c   1.000
_cell.angle_alpha   90.00
_cell.angle_beta   90.00
_cell.angle_gamma   90.00
#
_symmetry.space_group_name_H-M   'P 1'
#
loop_
_entity.id
_entity.type
_entity.pdbx_description
1 polymer ?
#
loop_
_entity_poly.entity_id
_entity_poly.type
_entity_poly.pdbx_seq_one_letter_code
_entity_poly.pdbx_strand_id
1 'polypeptide(L)'
;MSHFRPVNSTATEEEKVTVRKQKLRFLFNMHDTDNDGIITLDEYRTVVEELLSQSGAIETEVARSIADAAMLEVASTNVPHMAPDDFYEGITFEHFEQILKGIEMESRMSIRFLDMNSATMRCGKLSS
;
A
#
# COMPACT_ATOMS: atom_id res chain seq x y z
N MET A 1 -18.55 -9.62 -3.33
CA MET A 1 -17.39 -10.42 -3.76
C MET A 1 -16.18 -9.90 -2.99
N SER A 2 -15.43 -10.73 -2.26
CA SER A 2 -14.23 -10.29 -1.51
C SER A 2 -12.99 -10.71 -2.30
N HIS A 3 -12.13 -9.75 -2.65
CA HIS A 3 -10.88 -10.00 -3.38
C HIS A 3 -9.80 -10.64 -2.50
N PHE A 4 -9.88 -10.44 -1.18
CA PHE A 4 -8.99 -11.06 -0.20
C PHE A 4 -9.81 -11.84 0.82
N ARG A 5 -9.99 -13.13 0.55
CA ARG A 5 -10.58 -14.06 1.51
C ARG A 5 -9.59 -14.25 2.68
N PRO A 6 -10.03 -14.30 3.94
CA PRO A 6 -9.16 -14.74 5.03
C PRO A 6 -8.58 -16.11 4.66
N VAL A 7 -7.26 -16.23 4.74
CA VAL A 7 -6.57 -17.50 4.51
C VAL A 7 -7.11 -18.49 5.53
N ASN A 8 -7.65 -19.62 5.05
CA ASN A 8 -8.15 -20.67 5.93
C ASN A 8 -6.98 -21.19 6.78
N SER A 9 -7.23 -21.51 8.05
CA SER A 9 -6.23 -21.96 9.03
C SER A 9 -5.44 -23.22 8.63
N THR A 10 -5.78 -23.84 7.50
CA THR A 10 -5.18 -25.05 6.93
C THR A 10 -4.28 -24.80 5.71
N ALA A 11 -4.09 -23.54 5.31
CA ALA A 11 -3.26 -23.20 4.14
C ALA A 11 -1.78 -23.52 4.41
N THR A 12 -1.08 -24.01 3.38
CA THR A 12 0.35 -24.30 3.48
C THR A 12 1.17 -23.00 3.58
N GLU A 13 2.41 -23.11 4.07
CA GLU A 13 3.29 -21.93 4.20
C GLU A 13 3.55 -21.26 2.84
N GLU A 14 3.60 -22.04 1.76
CA GLU A 14 3.73 -21.53 0.39
C GLU A 14 2.49 -20.74 -0.08
N GLU A 15 1.29 -21.20 0.29
CA GLU A 15 0.04 -20.49 0.02
C GLU A 15 -0.05 -19.18 0.82
N LYS A 16 0.42 -19.16 2.07
CA LYS A 16 0.48 -17.93 2.87
C LYS A 16 1.42 -16.91 2.27
N VAL A 17 2.63 -17.31 1.86
CA VAL A 17 3.61 -16.42 1.22
C VAL A 17 3.07 -15.85 -0.09
N THR A 18 2.42 -16.67 -0.92
CA THR A 18 1.85 -16.20 -2.20
C THR A 18 0.68 -15.25 -1.99
N VAL A 19 -0.24 -15.54 -1.07
CA VAL A 19 -1.34 -14.63 -0.73
C VAL A 19 -0.82 -13.33 -0.12
N ARG A 20 0.19 -13.41 0.74
CA ARG A 20 0.87 -12.24 1.32
C ARG A 20 1.47 -11.36 0.22
N LYS A 21 2.19 -11.95 -0.73
CA LYS A 21 2.78 -11.22 -1.86
C LYS A 21 1.72 -10.56 -2.73
N GLN A 22 0.60 -11.24 -3.00
CA GLN A 22 -0.52 -10.67 -3.75
C GLN A 22 -1.17 -9.48 -3.01
N LYS A 23 -1.36 -9.59 -1.69
CA LYS A 23 -1.88 -8.50 -0.86
C LYS A 23 -0.96 -7.28 -0.87
N LEU A 24 0.34 -7.51 -0.69
CA LEU A 24 1.36 -6.47 -0.74
C LEU A 24 1.37 -5.80 -2.12
N ARG A 25 1.30 -6.60 -3.19
CA ARG A 25 1.27 -6.07 -4.57
C ARG A 25 0.04 -5.22 -4.84
N PHE A 26 -1.12 -5.64 -4.35
CA PHE A 26 -2.33 -4.84 -4.47
C PHE A 26 -2.25 -3.52 -3.70
N LEU A 27 -1.71 -3.54 -2.49
CA LEU A 27 -1.53 -2.32 -1.71
C LEU A 27 -0.51 -1.39 -2.37
N PHE A 28 0.59 -1.95 -2.87
CA PHE A 28 1.62 -1.21 -3.61
C PHE A 28 1.03 -0.51 -4.83
N ASN A 29 0.35 -1.26 -5.70
CA ASN A 29 -0.31 -0.73 -6.90
C ASN A 29 -1.46 0.26 -6.60
N MET A 30 -1.96 0.34 -5.37
CA MET A 30 -2.95 1.34 -4.98
C MET A 30 -2.30 2.69 -4.69
N HIS A 31 -1.02 2.70 -4.31
CA HIS A 31 -0.28 3.90 -3.90
C HIS A 31 0.67 4.39 -5.00
N ASP A 32 1.18 3.47 -5.82
CA ASP A 32 1.88 3.73 -7.08
C ASP A 32 0.84 4.20 -8.14
N THR A 33 0.73 5.51 -8.30
CA THR A 33 -0.33 6.16 -9.06
C THR A 33 -0.01 6.17 -10.56
N ASP A 34 1.27 6.27 -10.91
CA ASP A 34 1.74 6.25 -12.30
C ASP A 34 2.12 4.84 -12.81
N ASN A 35 2.12 3.84 -11.92
CA ASN A 35 2.45 2.44 -12.19
C ASN A 35 3.89 2.26 -12.70
N ASP A 36 4.82 3.12 -12.29
CA ASP A 36 6.23 3.01 -12.63
C ASP A 36 6.97 1.95 -11.78
N GLY A 37 6.31 1.43 -10.74
CA GLY A 37 6.86 0.43 -9.83
C GLY A 37 7.64 1.00 -8.64
N ILE A 38 7.57 2.31 -8.41
CA ILE A 38 8.27 3.04 -7.35
C ILE A 38 7.28 4.00 -6.69
N ILE A 39 7.04 3.83 -5.39
CA ILE A 39 6.26 4.84 -4.65
C ILE A 39 7.19 6.00 -4.32
N THR A 40 7.03 7.10 -5.05
CA THR A 40 7.79 8.33 -4.87
C THR A 40 7.42 9.03 -3.56
N LEU A 41 8.25 9.99 -3.15
CA LEU A 41 7.97 10.80 -1.97
C LEU A 41 6.66 11.60 -2.09
N ASP A 42 6.38 12.12 -3.28
CA ASP A 42 5.19 12.95 -3.50
C ASP A 42 3.90 12.11 -3.52
N GLU A 43 3.94 10.89 -4.07
CA GLU A 43 2.83 9.94 -3.96
C GLU A 43 2.59 9.52 -2.52
N TYR A 44 3.66 9.22 -1.78
CA TYR A 44 3.56 8.86 -0.38
C TYR A 44 3.01 10.01 0.49
N ARG A 45 3.48 11.24 0.25
CA ARG A 45 2.95 12.45 0.90
C ARG A 45 1.45 12.60 0.65
N THR A 46 1.02 12.44 -0.60
CA THR A 46 -0.40 12.55 -0.97
C THR A 46 -1.25 11.57 -0.15
N VAL A 47 -0.82 10.32 -0.05
CA VAL A 47 -1.51 9.30 0.75
C VAL A 47 -1.56 9.68 2.24
N VAL A 48 -0.42 10.08 2.81
CA VAL A 48 -0.34 10.45 4.24
C VAL A 48 -1.20 11.67 4.54
N GLU A 49 -1.18 12.67 3.67
CA GLU A 49 -2.03 13.86 3.76
C GLU A 49 -3.51 13.49 3.72
N GLU A 50 -3.95 12.64 2.78
CA GLU A 50 -5.35 12.20 2.68
C GLU A 50 -5.80 11.43 3.93
N LEU A 51 -4.96 10.51 4.42
CA LEU A 51 -5.26 9.72 5.62
C LEU A 51 -5.39 10.59 6.87
N LEU A 52 -4.49 11.56 7.04
CA LEU A 52 -4.47 12.41 8.23
C LEU A 52 -5.50 13.55 8.14
N SER A 53 -5.82 14.03 6.94
CA SER A 53 -6.87 15.04 6.73
C SER A 53 -8.25 14.52 7.14
N GLN A 54 -8.53 13.22 6.92
CA GLN A 54 -9.77 12.58 7.37
C GLN A 54 -9.91 12.53 8.90
N SER A 55 -8.79 12.58 9.63
CA SER A 55 -8.79 12.60 11.09
C SER A 55 -9.12 13.97 11.70
N GLY A 56 -9.14 15.05 10.87
CA GLY A 56 -9.50 16.41 11.26
C GLY A 56 -8.59 17.09 12.28
N ALA A 57 -7.51 16.42 12.71
CA ALA A 57 -6.67 16.83 13.83
C ALA A 57 -5.25 17.27 13.44
N ILE A 58 -4.86 17.10 12.18
CA ILE A 58 -3.47 17.27 11.74
C ILE A 58 -3.38 18.23 10.56
N GLU A 59 -2.52 19.24 10.70
CA GLU A 59 -2.19 20.19 9.63
C GLU A 59 -1.37 19.52 8.53
N THR A 60 -1.57 19.96 7.28
CA THR A 60 -0.90 19.40 6.09
C THR A 60 0.63 19.42 6.20
N GLU A 61 1.20 20.43 6.85
CA GLU A 61 2.66 20.54 7.06
C GLU A 61 3.20 19.43 7.97
N VAL A 62 2.44 19.05 9.00
CA VAL A 62 2.81 17.95 9.90
C VAL A 62 2.71 16.61 9.18
N ALA A 63 1.69 16.42 8.34
CA ALA A 63 1.54 15.22 7.50
C ALA A 63 2.74 15.05 6.55
N ARG A 64 3.20 16.13 5.92
CA ARG A 64 4.43 16.12 5.08
C ARG A 64 5.67 15.76 5.88
N SER A 65 5.82 16.35 7.07
CA SER A 65 6.97 16.08 7.93
C SER A 65 7.02 14.61 8.37
N ILE A 66 5.87 14.00 8.63
CA ILE A 66 5.75 12.56 8.93
C ILE A 66 6.15 11.72 7.71
N ALA A 67 5.64 12.07 6.53
CA ALA A 67 5.97 11.37 5.30
C ALA A 67 7.47 11.42 4.97
N ASP A 68 8.08 12.59 5.13
CA ASP A 68 9.51 12.82 4.90
C ASP A 68 10.38 12.02 5.88
N ALA A 69 10.01 12.04 7.16
CA ALA A 69 10.73 11.28 8.20
C ALA A 69 10.66 9.77 7.94
N ALA A 70 9.48 9.25 7.59
CA ALA A 70 9.31 7.83 7.27
C ALA A 70 10.10 7.44 6.01
N MET A 71 10.08 8.26 4.96
CA MET A 71 10.84 8.00 3.74
C MET A 71 12.34 7.98 4.01
N LEU A 72 12.84 8.90 4.82
CA LEU A 72 14.25 8.96 5.21
C LEU A 72 14.67 7.70 5.99
N GLU A 73 13.83 7.21 6.89
CA GLU A 73 14.09 5.97 7.63
C GLU A 73 14.19 4.76 6.69
N VAL A 74 13.30 4.69 5.71
CA VAL A 74 13.29 3.64 4.68
C VAL A 74 14.56 3.70 3.82
N ALA A 75 14.93 4.89 3.35
CA ALA A 75 16.14 5.09 2.58
C ALA A 75 17.39 4.67 3.38
N SER A 76 17.46 5.08 4.64
CA SER A 76 18.60 4.79 5.53
C SER A 76 18.74 3.30 5.85
N THR A 77 17.63 2.58 5.95
CA THR A 77 17.62 1.15 6.32
C THR A 77 17.90 0.25 5.12
N ASN A 78 17.35 0.59 3.95
CA ASN A 78 17.39 -0.27 2.77
C ASN A 78 18.52 0.08 1.79
N VAL A 79 19.06 1.31 1.86
CA VAL A 79 20.14 1.76 0.96
C VAL A 79 21.33 2.30 1.77
N PRO A 80 22.07 1.42 2.48
CA PRO A 80 23.21 1.82 3.31
C PRO A 80 24.42 2.36 2.51
N HIS A 81 24.38 2.27 1.18
CA HIS A 81 25.47 2.66 0.28
C HIS A 81 24.97 3.56 -0.86
N MET A 82 24.18 4.58 -0.53
CA MET A 82 23.96 5.67 -1.48
C MET A 82 25.24 6.46 -1.68
N ALA A 83 25.66 6.64 -2.93
CA ALA A 83 26.68 7.61 -3.24
C ALA A 83 26.18 9.01 -2.82
N PRO A 84 27.08 9.97 -2.53
CA PRO A 84 26.69 11.35 -2.21
C PRO A 84 25.81 12.02 -3.28
N ASP A 85 25.90 11.55 -4.52
CA ASP A 85 25.14 12.03 -5.67
C ASP A 85 23.91 11.17 -6.01
N ASP A 86 23.69 10.05 -5.31
CA ASP A 86 22.53 9.19 -5.53
C ASP A 86 21.31 9.76 -4.82
N PHE A 87 20.22 9.90 -5.57
CA PHE A 87 18.93 10.33 -5.04
C PHE A 87 18.04 9.14 -4.75
N TYR A 88 17.38 9.14 -3.60
CA TYR A 88 16.39 8.11 -3.27
C TYR A 88 15.12 8.34 -4.07
N GLU A 89 15.02 7.62 -5.19
CA GLU A 89 13.91 7.67 -6.13
C GLU A 89 12.57 7.33 -5.47
N GLY A 90 12.57 6.36 -4.54
CA GLY A 90 11.39 6.02 -3.76
C GLY A 90 11.36 4.59 -3.25
N ILE A 91 10.21 4.18 -2.75
CA ILE A 91 9.99 2.86 -2.18
C ILE A 91 9.68 1.89 -3.31
N THR A 92 10.62 1.00 -3.63
CA THR A 92 10.39 -0.11 -4.55
C THR A 92 9.53 -1.18 -3.89
N PHE A 93 8.98 -2.10 -4.68
CA PHE A 93 8.24 -3.25 -4.15
C PHE A 93 9.08 -4.08 -3.15
N GLU A 94 10.39 -4.22 -3.39
CA GLU A 94 11.28 -4.95 -2.48
C GLU A 94 11.44 -4.23 -1.14
N HIS A 95 11.61 -2.90 -1.16
CA HIS A 95 11.61 -2.09 0.07
C HIS A 95 10.28 -2.26 0.82
N PHE A 96 9.16 -2.24 0.09
CA PHE A 96 7.82 -2.41 0.64
C PHE A 96 7.64 -3.77 1.33
N GLU A 97 8.16 -4.85 0.73
CA GLU A 97 8.15 -6.20 1.34
C GLU A 97 8.98 -6.24 2.62
N GLN A 98 10.13 -5.56 2.68
CA GLN A 98 10.97 -5.50 3.88
C GLN A 98 10.31 -4.69 5.01
N ILE A 99 9.78 -3.51 4.70
CA ILE A 99 9.09 -2.63 5.69
C ILE A 99 7.94 -3.39 6.34
N LEU A 100 7.14 -4.09 5.55
CA LEU A 100 5.95 -4.79 6.04
C LEU A 100 6.23 -6.19 6.57
N LYS A 101 7.48 -6.69 6.51
CA LYS A 101 7.86 -8.04 6.96
C LYS A 101 7.45 -8.33 8.41
N GLY A 102 7.54 -7.34 9.29
CA GLY A 102 7.12 -7.45 10.69
C GLY A 102 5.61 -7.33 10.93
N ILE A 103 4.83 -7.01 9.90
CA ILE A 103 3.36 -6.86 10.00
C ILE A 103 2.69 -8.14 9.52
N GLU A 104 1.79 -8.66 10.35
CA GLU A 104 0.97 -9.84 10.02
C GLU A 104 -0.15 -9.47 9.02
N MET A 105 0.19 -9.47 7.73
CA MET A 105 -0.72 -9.08 6.63
C MET A 105 -1.92 -10.01 6.46
N GLU A 106 -1.84 -11.24 6.99
CA GLU A 106 -2.89 -12.25 6.93
C GLU A 106 -4.14 -11.81 7.69
N SER A 107 -3.95 -11.28 8.90
CA SER A 107 -5.00 -10.79 9.78
C SER A 107 -5.40 -9.34 9.48
N ARG A 108 -4.43 -8.48 9.11
CA ARG A 108 -4.66 -7.03 8.96
C ARG A 108 -5.28 -6.60 7.63
N MET A 109 -4.97 -7.28 6.52
CA MET A 109 -5.56 -6.99 5.21
C MET A 109 -6.68 -8.00 4.88
N SER A 110 -7.80 -7.89 5.58
CA SER A 110 -9.06 -8.53 5.15
C SER A 110 -9.98 -7.46 4.54
N ILE A 111 -9.96 -7.33 3.22
CA ILE A 111 -10.89 -6.44 2.52
C ILE A 111 -12.24 -7.14 2.44
N ARG A 112 -13.10 -6.85 3.41
CA ARG A 112 -14.53 -7.16 3.36
C ARG A 112 -15.23 -5.94 2.78
N PHE A 113 -15.78 -6.06 1.58
CA PHE A 113 -16.70 -5.05 1.07
C PHE A 113 -17.96 -5.11 1.93
N LEU A 114 -18.03 -4.26 2.96
CA LEU A 114 -19.11 -4.30 3.95
C LEU A 114 -20.41 -3.67 3.45
N ASP A 115 -20.42 -2.97 2.31
CA ASP A 115 -21.67 -2.48 1.73
C ASP A 115 -21.57 -2.24 0.21
N MET A 116 -21.37 -3.32 -0.56
CA MET A 116 -21.58 -3.26 -2.01
C MET A 116 -23.07 -3.42 -2.29
N ASN A 117 -23.82 -2.31 -2.34
CA ASN A 117 -25.22 -2.33 -2.73
C ASN A 117 -25.34 -2.74 -4.20
N SER A 118 -25.48 -4.04 -4.45
CA SER A 118 -25.59 -4.64 -5.79
C SER A 118 -26.77 -4.12 -6.62
N ALA A 119 -27.70 -3.36 -6.03
CA ALA A 119 -28.83 -2.75 -6.71
C ALA A 119 -28.43 -1.69 -7.75
N THR A 120 -27.29 -1.00 -7.59
CA THR A 120 -26.81 0.03 -8.54
C THR A 120 -25.94 -0.54 -9.68
N MET A 121 -25.54 -1.80 -9.60
CA MET A 121 -24.75 -2.48 -10.64
C MET A 121 -25.65 -3.08 -11.72
N ARG A 122 -26.54 -2.28 -12.32
CA ARG A 122 -27.19 -2.66 -13.59
C ARG A 122 -26.27 -2.24 -14.74
N CYS A 123 -25.37 -3.15 -15.13
CA CYS A 123 -24.73 -3.07 -16.43
C CYS A 123 -25.81 -3.38 -17.49
N GLY A 124 -26.51 -2.33 -17.93
CA GLY A 124 -27.45 -2.42 -19.03
C GLY A 124 -26.68 -2.68 -20.32
N LYS A 125 -26.90 -3.84 -20.93
CA LYS A 125 -26.58 -4.04 -22.34
C LYS A 125 -27.42 -3.01 -23.12
N LEU A 126 -26.77 -2.04 -23.74
CA LEU A 126 -27.34 -1.34 -24.89
C LEU A 126 -27.52 -2.39 -25.98
N SER A 127 -28.71 -2.99 -26.06
CA SER A 127 -29.14 -3.66 -27.27
C SER A 127 -29.37 -2.60 -28.34
N SER A 128 -28.77 -2.86 -29.51
CA SER A 128 -28.78 -2.05 -30.72
C SER A 128 -30.14 -1.50 -31.14
#